data_AF-A0A920NM39-F1
#
_entry.id   AF-A0A920NM39-F1
#
_cell.length_a   1.000
_cell.length_b   1.000
_cell.length_c   1.000
_cell.angle_alpha   90.00
_cell.angle_beta   90.00
_cell.angle_gamma   90.00
#
_symmetry.space_group_name_H-M   'P 1'
#
loop_
_entity.id
_entity.type
_entity.pdbx_description
1 polymer ?
#
loop_
_entity_poly.entity_id
_entity_poly.type
_entity_poly.pdbx_seq_one_letter_code
_entity_poly.pdbx_strand_id
1 'polypeptide(L)'
;MVYYFAVASIFIAPQLAQMESIFQYLQQVNGLYSVPIIGIFLLGITTKHVPALAAKIGMIVGISFYSFFSFINIKDVIPFFANTDGDLHWLHGYFISFLASIGVMLIIGHLAPKTKEEIAISEEKTPAPVDMTPWPLAKKVSVGIFGATVAIYLVLTWAAG
;
A
#
# COMPACT_ATOMS: atom_id res chain seq x y z
N MET A 1 -16.64 -21.55 -12.13
CA MET A 1 -15.86 -20.56 -11.35
C MET A 1 -16.74 -19.41 -10.83
N VAL A 2 -17.52 -18.74 -11.68
CA VAL A 2 -18.37 -17.59 -11.28
C VAL A 2 -19.45 -17.93 -10.25
N TYR A 3 -20.05 -19.13 -10.34
CA TYR A 3 -21.09 -19.57 -9.40
C TYR A 3 -20.62 -19.60 -7.93
N TYR A 4 -19.36 -20.00 -7.66
CA TYR A 4 -18.83 -20.05 -6.29
C TYR A 4 -18.72 -18.66 -5.67
N PHE A 5 -18.30 -17.66 -6.46
CA PHE A 5 -18.28 -16.26 -6.02
C PHE A 5 -19.68 -15.73 -5.75
N ALA A 6 -20.66 -16.10 -6.59
CA ALA A 6 -22.05 -15.69 -6.39
C ALA A 6 -22.62 -16.26 -5.09
N VAL A 7 -22.43 -17.56 -4.84
CA VAL A 7 -22.88 -18.21 -3.59
C VAL A 7 -22.20 -17.57 -2.38
N ALA A 8 -20.88 -17.38 -2.40
CA ALA A 8 -20.17 -16.72 -1.30
C ALA A 8 -20.66 -15.28 -1.07
N SER A 9 -20.93 -14.52 -2.13
CA SER A 9 -21.41 -13.13 -2.02
C SER A 9 -22.80 -13.05 -1.41
N ILE A 10 -23.71 -13.98 -1.73
CA ILE A 10 -25.05 -14.05 -1.11
C ILE A 10 -24.94 -14.26 0.41
N PHE A 11 -23.96 -15.06 0.85
CA PHE A 11 -23.73 -15.30 2.28
C PHE A 11 -23.01 -14.17 3.01
N ILE A 12 -22.23 -13.32 2.31
CA ILE A 12 -21.44 -12.21 2.90
C ILE A 12 -22.20 -10.88 2.87
N ALA A 13 -23.10 -10.69 1.90
CA ALA A 13 -23.86 -9.45 1.75
C ALA A 13 -24.67 -9.04 2.99
N PRO A 14 -25.35 -9.95 3.72
CA PRO A 14 -26.07 -9.59 4.94
C PRO A 14 -25.17 -9.03 6.05
N GLN A 15 -23.95 -9.55 6.21
CA GLN A 15 -22.99 -9.08 7.23
C GLN A 15 -22.46 -7.69 6.88
N LEU A 16 -22.26 -7.40 5.59
CA LEU A 16 -21.84 -6.06 5.15
C LEU A 16 -22.97 -5.03 5.32
N ALA A 17 -24.23 -5.44 5.17
CA ALA A 17 -25.38 -4.55 5.36
C ALA A 17 -25.57 -4.09 6.81
N GLN A 18 -24.96 -4.78 7.79
CA GLN A 18 -25.01 -4.40 9.20
C GLN A 18 -23.89 -3.43 9.62
N MET A 19 -22.96 -3.08 8.71
CA MET A 19 -21.85 -2.16 9.03
C MET A 19 -22.28 -0.70 8.88
N GLU A 20 -21.73 0.16 9.75
CA GLU A 20 -21.97 1.61 9.68
C GLU A 20 -21.47 2.23 8.36
N SER A 21 -20.32 1.74 7.85
CA SER A 21 -19.77 2.19 6.59
C SER A 21 -19.08 1.05 5.82
N ILE A 22 -19.76 0.54 4.80
CA ILE A 22 -19.20 -0.44 3.85
C ILE A 22 -17.94 0.14 3.18
N PHE A 23 -17.92 1.44 2.89
CA PHE A 23 -16.77 2.09 2.28
C PHE A 23 -15.52 2.04 3.18
N GLN A 24 -15.66 2.29 4.48
CA GLN A 24 -14.53 2.17 5.41
C GLN A 24 -14.06 0.73 5.53
N TYR A 25 -14.97 -0.23 5.63
CA TYR A 25 -14.61 -1.66 5.65
C TYR A 25 -13.85 -2.07 4.38
N LEU A 26 -14.35 -1.67 3.19
CA LEU A 26 -13.68 -1.96 1.93
C LEU A 26 -12.30 -1.32 1.87
N GLN A 27 -12.12 -0.08 2.36
CA GLN A 27 -10.80 0.53 2.46
C GLN A 27 -9.87 -0.24 3.41
N GLN A 28 -10.38 -0.69 4.55
CA GLN A 28 -9.63 -1.49 5.52
C GLN A 28 -9.20 -2.83 4.92
N VAL A 29 -10.07 -3.52 4.19
CA VAL A 29 -9.72 -4.76 3.48
C VAL A 29 -8.73 -4.49 2.35
N ASN A 30 -8.90 -3.38 1.62
CA ASN A 30 -7.98 -3.01 0.54
C ASN A 30 -6.57 -2.72 1.05
N GLY A 31 -6.43 -2.13 2.24
CA GLY A 31 -5.14 -1.88 2.85
C GLY A 31 -4.37 -3.16 3.20
N LEU A 32 -5.04 -4.28 3.52
CA LEU A 32 -4.37 -5.56 3.87
C LEU A 32 -3.35 -5.98 2.81
N TYR A 33 -3.75 -5.94 1.55
CA TYR A 33 -2.89 -6.34 0.44
C TYR A 33 -2.15 -5.15 -0.17
N SER A 34 -2.76 -3.97 -0.24
CA SER A 34 -2.15 -2.81 -0.93
C SER A 34 -0.85 -2.36 -0.25
N VAL A 35 -0.80 -2.35 1.09
CA VAL A 35 0.37 -1.91 1.85
C VAL A 35 1.63 -2.74 1.53
N PRO A 36 1.65 -4.08 1.68
CA PRO A 36 2.81 -4.89 1.31
C PRO A 36 3.09 -4.87 -0.20
N ILE A 37 2.06 -4.82 -1.04
CA ILE A 37 2.24 -4.79 -2.50
C ILE A 37 3.00 -3.53 -2.94
N ILE A 38 2.66 -2.35 -2.40
CA ILE A 38 3.42 -1.12 -2.67
C ILE A 38 4.87 -1.27 -2.23
N GLY A 39 5.14 -1.95 -1.10
CA GLY A 39 6.50 -2.23 -0.64
C GLY A 39 7.29 -3.12 -1.61
N ILE A 40 6.66 -4.18 -2.11
CA ILE A 40 7.25 -5.07 -3.12
C ILE A 40 7.55 -4.30 -4.41
N PHE A 41 6.61 -3.48 -4.89
CA PHE A 41 6.81 -2.67 -6.09
C PHE A 41 7.94 -1.66 -5.91
N LEU A 42 7.96 -0.95 -4.77
CA LEU A 42 9.01 0.02 -4.47
C LEU A 42 10.39 -0.65 -4.50
N LEU A 43 10.55 -1.80 -3.84
CA LEU A 43 11.82 -2.54 -3.86
C LEU A 43 12.13 -3.13 -5.24
N GLY A 44 11.13 -3.60 -5.98
CA GLY A 44 11.33 -4.11 -7.34
C GLY A 44 11.86 -3.05 -8.31
N ILE A 45 11.52 -1.78 -8.10
CA ILE A 45 12.01 -0.65 -8.92
C ILE A 45 13.35 -0.11 -8.38
N THR A 46 13.54 -0.10 -7.06
CA THR A 46 14.70 0.56 -6.43
C THR A 46 15.90 -0.36 -6.20
N THR A 47 15.71 -1.68 -6.13
CA THR A 47 16.78 -2.64 -5.89
C THR A 47 16.64 -3.91 -6.73
N LYS A 48 17.78 -4.39 -7.23
CA LYS A 48 17.87 -5.62 -8.04
C LYS A 48 18.19 -6.86 -7.21
N HIS A 49 18.57 -6.68 -5.95
CA HIS A 49 19.14 -7.75 -5.13
C HIS A 49 18.10 -8.54 -4.34
N VAL A 50 16.86 -8.04 -4.22
CA VAL A 50 15.81 -8.66 -3.42
C VAL A 50 15.25 -9.90 -4.16
N PRO A 51 15.35 -11.11 -3.60
CA PRO A 51 14.85 -12.33 -4.24
C PRO A 51 13.32 -12.46 -4.14
N ALA A 52 12.72 -13.31 -4.98
CA ALA A 52 11.27 -13.54 -4.96
C ALA A 52 10.79 -14.14 -3.62
N LEU A 53 11.65 -14.90 -2.93
CA LEU A 53 11.35 -15.42 -1.59
C LEU A 53 11.17 -14.29 -0.57
N ALA A 54 12.01 -13.25 -0.63
CA ALA A 54 11.91 -12.09 0.24
C ALA A 54 10.57 -11.39 0.04
N ALA A 55 10.12 -11.20 -1.21
CA ALA A 55 8.82 -10.59 -1.50
C ALA A 55 7.63 -11.39 -0.94
N LYS A 56 7.67 -12.73 -1.04
CA LYS A 56 6.62 -13.61 -0.46
C LYS A 56 6.57 -13.47 1.06
N ILE A 57 7.72 -13.52 1.73
CA ILE A 57 7.79 -13.38 3.19
C ILE A 57 7.38 -11.96 3.60
N GLY A 58 7.87 -10.94 2.91
CA GLY A 58 7.51 -9.54 3.13
C GLY A 58 6.01 -9.29 2.99
N MET A 59 5.34 -9.97 2.05
CA MET A 59 3.89 -9.91 1.91
C MET A 59 3.18 -10.46 3.14
N ILE A 60 3.59 -11.64 3.62
CA ILE A 60 3.01 -12.26 4.82
C ILE A 60 3.22 -11.33 6.03
N VAL A 61 4.44 -10.84 6.24
CA VAL A 61 4.75 -9.92 7.35
C VAL A 61 3.92 -8.64 7.27
N GLY A 62 3.84 -8.02 6.09
CA GLY A 62 3.04 -6.81 5.90
C GLY A 62 1.55 -7.03 6.19
N ILE A 63 0.97 -8.14 5.71
CA ILE A 63 -0.43 -8.51 6.01
C ILE A 63 -0.61 -8.75 7.52
N SER A 64 0.31 -9.46 8.17
CA SER A 64 0.23 -9.76 9.60
C SER A 64 0.29 -8.50 10.46
N PHE A 65 1.25 -7.61 10.19
CA PHE A 65 1.36 -6.33 10.89
C PHE A 65 0.14 -5.45 10.62
N TYR A 66 -0.30 -5.35 9.37
CA TYR A 66 -1.47 -4.57 9.03
C TYR A 66 -2.72 -5.07 9.75
N SER A 67 -2.92 -6.40 9.77
CA SER A 67 -4.04 -7.03 10.46
C SER A 67 -3.99 -6.74 11.96
N PHE A 68 -2.82 -6.83 12.57
CA PHE A 68 -2.64 -6.48 13.98
C PHE A 68 -3.04 -5.03 14.26
N PHE A 69 -2.50 -4.07 13.52
CA PHE A 69 -2.84 -2.65 13.75
C PHE A 69 -4.28 -2.29 13.38
N SER A 70 -4.87 -2.98 12.41
CA SER A 70 -6.23 -2.66 11.94
C SER A 70 -7.34 -3.30 12.77
N PHE A 71 -7.10 -4.48 13.37
CA PHE A 71 -8.13 -5.23 14.08
C PHE A 71 -7.90 -5.33 15.59
N ILE A 72 -6.66 -5.22 16.06
CA ILE A 72 -6.33 -5.23 17.50
C ILE A 72 -6.01 -3.81 17.95
N ASN A 73 -5.15 -3.12 17.20
CA ASN A 73 -4.65 -1.77 17.44
C ASN A 73 -3.90 -1.60 18.79
N ILE A 74 -3.07 -0.55 18.90
CA ILE A 74 -2.38 -0.21 20.16
C ILE A 74 -3.18 0.91 20.85
N LYS A 75 -3.43 0.74 22.15
CA LYS A 75 -4.19 1.69 22.97
C LYS A 75 -3.28 2.58 23.80
N ASP A 76 -3.82 3.70 24.25
CA ASP A 76 -3.17 4.64 25.18
C ASP A 76 -1.80 5.12 24.71
N VAL A 77 -1.69 5.47 23.42
CA VAL A 77 -0.44 5.99 22.85
C VAL A 77 -0.29 7.48 23.15
N ILE A 78 0.94 8.00 23.02
CA ILE A 78 1.19 9.42 23.24
C ILE A 78 0.32 10.28 22.29
N PRO A 79 -0.16 11.47 22.71
CA PRO A 79 -1.13 12.28 21.95
C PRO A 79 -0.69 12.60 20.52
N PHE A 80 0.62 12.64 20.26
CA PHE A 80 1.16 12.86 18.92
C PHE A 80 0.84 11.73 17.93
N PHE A 81 0.70 10.49 18.39
CA PHE A 81 0.38 9.32 17.56
C PHE A 81 -1.06 8.83 17.72
N ALA A 82 -1.80 9.42 18.66
CA ALA A 82 -3.15 9.00 19.02
C ALA A 82 -4.21 9.55 18.05
N ASN A 83 -5.30 8.81 17.89
CA ASN A 83 -6.56 9.29 17.37
C ASN A 83 -7.38 9.95 18.51
N THR A 84 -8.62 10.35 18.20
CA THR A 84 -9.54 10.98 19.16
C THR A 84 -9.81 10.15 20.42
N ASP A 85 -9.68 8.83 20.32
CA ASP A 85 -9.99 7.89 21.40
C ASP A 85 -8.74 7.47 22.20
N GLY A 86 -7.55 7.99 21.87
CA GLY A 86 -6.28 7.61 22.50
C GLY A 86 -5.57 6.40 21.87
N ASP A 87 -6.20 5.76 20.88
CA ASP A 87 -5.65 4.63 20.16
C ASP A 87 -4.67 5.09 19.07
N LEU A 88 -3.76 4.22 18.64
CA LEU A 88 -2.84 4.53 17.55
C LEU A 88 -3.63 4.86 16.28
N HIS A 89 -3.34 6.04 15.72
CA HIS A 89 -3.97 6.49 14.49
C HIS A 89 -3.64 5.51 13.34
N TRP A 90 -4.66 5.09 12.59
CA TRP A 90 -4.57 4.05 11.57
C TRP A 90 -3.44 4.27 10.55
N LEU A 91 -3.14 5.54 10.22
CA LEU A 91 -2.06 5.90 9.30
C LEU A 91 -0.68 5.47 9.80
N HIS A 92 -0.43 5.49 11.11
CA HIS A 92 0.82 4.98 11.69
C HIS A 92 0.87 3.46 11.60
N GLY A 93 -0.25 2.77 11.82
CA GLY A 93 -0.35 1.33 11.60
C GLY A 93 0.00 0.93 10.16
N TYR A 94 -0.48 1.69 9.17
CA TYR A 94 -0.11 1.52 7.75
C TYR A 94 1.39 1.68 7.55
N PHE A 95 1.96 2.76 8.09
CA PHE A 95 3.38 3.06 7.94
C PHE A 95 4.28 2.00 8.58
N ILE A 96 3.97 1.55 9.79
CA ILE A 96 4.73 0.50 10.49
C ILE A 96 4.63 -0.82 9.71
N SER A 97 3.45 -1.17 9.20
CA SER A 97 3.24 -2.40 8.42
C SER A 97 4.05 -2.38 7.12
N PHE A 98 4.07 -1.23 6.44
CA PHE A 98 4.88 -0.99 5.26
C PHE A 98 6.38 -1.13 5.56
N LEU A 99 6.87 -0.49 6.64
CA LEU A 99 8.26 -0.58 7.06
C LEU A 99 8.66 -1.98 7.49
N ALA A 100 7.81 -2.71 8.21
CA ALA A 100 8.06 -4.09 8.59
C ALA A 100 8.20 -5.00 7.36
N SER A 101 7.30 -4.83 6.38
CA SER A 101 7.34 -5.55 5.11
C SER A 101 8.65 -5.28 4.35
N ILE A 102 8.99 -4.01 4.11
CA ILE A 102 10.23 -3.61 3.43
C ILE A 102 11.46 -4.03 4.21
N GLY A 103 11.46 -3.87 5.53
CA GLY A 103 12.59 -4.22 6.40
C GLY A 103 12.94 -5.69 6.27
N VAL A 104 11.96 -6.59 6.35
CA VAL A 104 12.20 -8.03 6.17
C VAL A 104 12.67 -8.34 4.74
N MET A 105 12.09 -7.70 3.73
CA MET A 105 12.54 -7.88 2.34
C MET A 105 14.00 -7.46 2.14
N LEU A 106 14.42 -6.34 2.72
CA LEU A 106 15.79 -5.83 2.64
C LEU A 106 16.77 -6.69 3.45
N ILE A 107 16.37 -7.15 4.64
CA ILE A 107 17.18 -8.06 5.46
C ILE A 107 17.45 -9.35 4.67
N ILE A 108 16.41 -9.98 4.11
CA ILE A 108 16.57 -11.20 3.31
C ILE A 108 17.36 -10.89 2.03
N GLY A 109 17.09 -9.77 1.37
CA GLY A 109 17.85 -9.34 0.19
C GLY A 109 19.32 -9.05 0.46
N HIS A 110 19.69 -8.75 1.71
CA HIS A 110 21.09 -8.58 2.11
C HIS A 110 21.74 -9.91 2.50
N LEU A 111 21.02 -10.80 3.21
CA LEU A 111 21.53 -12.08 3.68
C LEU A 111 21.57 -13.17 2.59
N ALA A 112 20.60 -13.14 1.68
CA ALA A 112 20.44 -14.06 0.57
C ALA A 112 20.06 -13.28 -0.71
N PRO A 113 20.97 -12.43 -1.23
CA PRO A 113 20.72 -11.67 -2.44
C PRO A 113 20.51 -12.58 -3.66
N LYS A 114 19.81 -12.07 -4.68
CA LYS A 114 19.73 -12.73 -5.99
C LYS A 114 21.11 -13.01 -6.59
N THR A 115 21.25 -14.11 -7.33
CA THR A 115 22.45 -14.39 -8.11
C THR A 115 22.58 -13.45 -9.31
N LYS A 116 23.77 -13.39 -9.91
CA LYS A 116 23.99 -12.60 -11.12
C LYS A 116 23.13 -13.09 -12.29
N GLU A 117 22.92 -14.40 -12.42
CA GLU A 117 22.04 -14.93 -13.46
C GLU A 117 20.58 -14.53 -13.22
N GLU A 118 20.09 -14.61 -11.98
CA GLU A 118 18.73 -14.19 -11.63
C GLU A 118 18.50 -12.70 -11.91
N ILE A 119 19.49 -11.85 -11.61
CA ILE A 119 19.44 -10.43 -11.94
C ILE A 119 19.38 -10.25 -13.46
N ALA A 120 20.27 -10.89 -14.22
CA ALA A 120 20.31 -10.78 -15.67
C ALA A 120 18.97 -11.16 -16.33
N ILE A 121 18.33 -12.23 -15.87
CA ILE A 121 17.00 -12.66 -16.33
C ILE A 121 15.95 -11.59 -15.99
N SER A 122 15.97 -11.06 -14.76
CA SER A 122 14.99 -10.05 -14.35
C SER A 122 15.17 -8.68 -15.01
N GLU A 123 16.33 -8.42 -15.62
CA GLU A 123 16.63 -7.19 -16.35
C GLU A 123 16.40 -7.31 -17.85
N GLU A 124 15.99 -8.47 -18.35
CA GLU A 124 15.69 -8.66 -19.76
C GLU A 124 14.52 -7.75 -20.17
N LYS A 125 14.85 -6.67 -20.89
CA LYS A 125 13.87 -5.71 -21.38
C LYS A 125 13.25 -6.25 -22.66
N THR A 126 12.00 -6.68 -22.57
CA THR A 126 11.18 -6.83 -23.76
C THR A 126 10.80 -5.44 -24.28
N PRO A 127 10.85 -5.18 -25.60
CA PRO A 127 10.40 -3.91 -26.15
C PRO A 127 8.93 -3.71 -25.76
N ALA A 128 8.60 -2.49 -25.32
CA ALA A 128 7.25 -2.17 -24.91
C ALA A 128 6.28 -2.44 -26.08
N PRO A 129 5.15 -3.11 -25.85
CA PRO A 129 4.19 -3.44 -26.91
C PRO A 129 3.47 -2.20 -27.46
N VAL A 130 3.67 -1.04 -26.85
CA VAL A 130 3.01 0.23 -27.15
C VAL A 130 4.02 1.38 -27.00
N ASP A 131 3.73 2.50 -27.66
CA ASP A 131 4.53 3.72 -27.52
C ASP A 131 4.45 4.27 -26.08
N MET A 132 5.63 4.48 -25.49
CA MET A 132 5.81 5.00 -24.13
C MET A 132 6.30 6.46 -24.13
N THR A 133 6.30 7.14 -25.28
CA THR A 133 6.66 8.56 -25.35
C THR A 133 5.74 9.39 -24.44
N PRO A 134 6.30 10.16 -23.48
CA PRO A 134 5.47 10.98 -22.61
C PRO A 134 4.70 12.02 -23.41
N TRP A 135 3.42 12.19 -23.07
CA TRP A 135 2.59 13.24 -23.69
C TRP A 135 3.24 14.62 -23.53
N PRO A 136 3.38 15.44 -24.60
CA PRO A 136 4.16 16.68 -24.55
C PRO A 136 3.71 17.69 -23.49
N LEU A 137 2.41 17.70 -23.16
CA LEU A 137 1.85 18.60 -22.15
C LEU A 137 1.83 18.01 -20.75
N ALA A 138 2.30 16.77 -20.54
CA ALA A 138 2.25 16.08 -19.25
C ALA A 138 2.84 16.95 -18.12
N LYS A 139 4.04 17.51 -18.32
CA LYS A 139 4.68 18.37 -17.31
C LYS A 139 3.86 19.64 -17.01
N LYS A 140 3.30 20.28 -18.04
CA LYS A 140 2.50 21.51 -17.85
C LYS A 140 1.21 21.22 -17.07
N VAL A 141 0.54 20.12 -17.42
CA VAL A 141 -0.66 19.68 -16.72
C VAL A 141 -0.36 19.23 -15.28
N SER A 142 0.76 18.52 -15.03
CA SER A 142 1.17 18.16 -13.67
C SER A 142 1.39 19.38 -12.78
N VAL A 143 2.04 20.43 -13.29
CA VAL A 143 2.21 21.70 -12.56
C VAL A 143 0.86 22.36 -12.29
N GLY A 144 -0.04 22.36 -13.27
CA GLY A 144 -1.40 22.87 -13.11
C GLY A 144 -2.19 22.14 -12.02
N ILE A 145 -2.16 20.79 -12.02
CA ILE A 145 -2.81 19.96 -10.99
C ILE A 145 -2.20 20.23 -9.62
N PHE A 146 -0.87 20.27 -9.50
CA PHE A 146 -0.20 20.57 -8.24
C PHE A 146 -0.59 21.96 -7.70
N GLY A 147 -0.57 22.97 -8.57
CA GLY A 147 -0.98 24.33 -8.21
C GLY A 147 -2.45 24.41 -7.77
N ALA A 148 -3.35 23.72 -8.47
CA ALA A 148 -4.77 23.64 -8.10
C ALA A 148 -4.96 22.97 -6.73
N THR A 149 -4.27 21.86 -6.46
CA THR A 149 -4.31 21.19 -5.17
C THR A 149 -3.84 22.12 -4.05
N VAL A 150 -2.68 22.77 -4.20
CA VAL A 150 -2.17 23.72 -3.22
C VAL A 150 -3.15 24.88 -3.00
N ALA A 151 -3.71 25.44 -4.08
CA ALA A 151 -4.69 26.51 -3.99
C ALA A 151 -5.95 26.09 -3.22
N ILE A 152 -6.48 24.89 -3.47
CA ILE A 152 -7.64 24.35 -2.73
C ILE A 152 -7.34 24.27 -1.24
N TYR A 153 -6.18 23.71 -0.84
CA TYR A 153 -5.80 23.65 0.56
C TYR A 153 -5.68 25.03 1.19
N LEU A 154 -5.01 25.98 0.53
CA LEU A 154 -4.85 27.35 1.04
C LEU A 154 -6.19 28.08 1.18
N VAL A 155 -7.08 27.97 0.18
CA VAL A 155 -8.41 28.60 0.22
C VAL A 155 -9.28 28.00 1.32
N LEU A 156 -9.30 26.68 1.46
CA LEU A 156 -10.09 26.02 2.51
C LEU A 156 -9.54 26.35 3.91
N THR A 157 -8.22 26.37 4.08
CA THR A 157 -7.61 26.80 5.34
C THR A 157 -7.93 28.25 5.66
N TRP A 158 -7.91 29.14 4.67
CA TRP A 158 -8.31 30.54 4.85
C TRP A 158 -9.79 30.69 5.17
N ALA A 159 -10.68 29.92 4.54
CA ALA A 159 -12.11 29.98 4.77
C ALA A 159 -12.55 29.34 6.11
N ALA A 160 -11.74 28.43 6.66
CA ALA A 160 -12.01 27.75 7.93
C ALA A 160 -11.40 28.47 9.15
N GLY A 161 -10.52 29.45 8.93
CA GLY A 161 -9.97 30.33 9.97
C GLY A 161 -10.83 31.56 10.19
#